data_AF-A0A8J8H0S7-F1
#
_entry.id   AF-A0A8J8H0S7-F1
#
_cell.length_a   1.000
_cell.length_b   1.000
_cell.length_c   1.000
_cell.angle_alpha   90.00
_cell.angle_beta   90.00
_cell.angle_gamma   90.00
#
_symmetry.space_group_name_H-M   'P 1'
#
loop_
_entity.id
_entity.type
_entity.pdbx_description
1 polymer ?
#
loop_
_entity_poly.entity_id
_entity_poly.type
_entity_poly.pdbx_seq_one_letter_code
_entity_poly.pdbx_strand_id
1 'polypeptide(L)' 'MTGIEVEQREPQSVVSVRQSVAIAELTQAQGASLHELWGFLRERGIKPAGPPFVRYHTFGDDETDLEVGVPV' A
#
# COMPACT_ATOMS: atom_id res chain seq x y z
N MET A 1 -1.49 1.68 24.33
CA MET A 1 -2.25 2.92 24.09
C MET A 1 -3.49 2.50 23.32
N THR A 2 -4.68 2.69 23.89
CA THR A 2 -5.95 2.09 23.41
C THR A 2 -7.02 3.17 23.21
N GLY A 3 -6.59 4.35 22.73
CA GLY A 3 -7.47 5.47 22.40
C GLY A 3 -7.55 5.71 20.90
N ILE A 4 -8.69 6.20 20.42
CA ILE A 4 -8.83 6.74 19.07
C ILE A 4 -8.33 8.18 19.11
N GLU A 5 -7.38 8.52 18.24
CA GLU A 5 -6.78 9.85 18.16
C GLU A 5 -6.89 10.39 16.73
N VAL A 6 -7.03 11.72 16.61
CA VAL A 6 -6.95 12.41 15.32
C VAL A 6 -5.51 12.82 15.09
N GLU A 7 -4.92 12.35 14.01
CA GLU A 7 -3.54 12.65 13.62
C GLU A 7 -3.52 13.40 12.29
N GLN A 8 -2.82 14.54 12.24
CA GLN A 8 -2.50 15.21 10.99
C GLN A 8 -1.13 14.72 10.51
N ARG A 9 -1.08 14.21 9.28
CA ARG A 9 0.15 13.67 8.68
C ARG A 9 0.57 14.55 7.51
N GLU A 10 1.84 14.94 7.50
CA GLU A 10 2.44 15.64 6.37
C GLU A 10 2.47 14.72 5.13
N PRO A 11 2.27 15.26 3.91
CA PRO A 11 2.44 14.48 2.69
C PRO A 11 3.85 13.90 2.59
N GLN A 12 3.94 12.62 2.21
CA GLN A 12 5.20 11.91 2.01
C GLN A 12 5.25 11.29 0.62
N SER A 13 6.43 11.31 -0.01
CA SER A 13 6.68 10.63 -1.28
C SER A 13 6.58 9.11 -1.12
N VAL A 14 5.89 8.47 -2.06
CA VAL A 14 5.69 7.02 -2.07
C VAL A 14 5.86 6.47 -3.48
N VAL A 15 6.31 5.23 -3.59
CA VAL A 15 6.09 4.40 -4.77
C VAL A 15 4.96 3.42 -4.45
N SER A 16 3.96 3.32 -5.31
CA SER A 16 2.79 2.50 -5.05
C SER A 16 2.21 1.86 -6.32
N VAL A 17 1.46 0.78 -6.11
CA VAL A 17 0.62 0.13 -7.12
C VAL A 17 -0.82 0.33 -6.68
N ARG A 18 -1.64 0.96 -7.53
CA ARG A 18 -3.08 1.12 -7.33
C ARG A 18 -3.86 0.30 -8.34
N GLN A 19 -4.84 -0.46 -7.86
CA GLN A 19 -5.66 -1.36 -8.67
C GLN A 19 -7.01 -1.63 -8.01
N SER A 20 -8.04 -1.82 -8.84
CA SER A 20 -9.29 -2.43 -8.41
C SER A 20 -9.15 -3.94 -8.41
N VAL A 21 -9.49 -4.59 -7.30
CA VAL A 21 -9.34 -6.03 -7.11
C VAL A 21 -10.61 -6.63 -6.53
N ALA A 22 -10.91 -7.88 -6.87
CA ALA A 22 -11.94 -8.65 -6.17
C ALA A 22 -11.51 -8.86 -4.71
N ILE A 23 -12.45 -8.73 -3.77
CA ILE A 23 -12.16 -8.92 -2.33
C ILE A 23 -11.66 -10.35 -2.07
N ALA A 24 -12.16 -11.33 -2.82
CA ALA A 24 -11.70 -12.72 -2.75
C ALA A 24 -10.21 -12.89 -3.07
N GLU A 25 -9.62 -11.97 -3.84
CA GLU A 25 -8.22 -12.02 -4.28
C GLU A 25 -7.34 -11.02 -3.52
N LEU A 26 -7.89 -10.29 -2.55
CA LEU A 26 -7.27 -9.12 -1.93
C LEU A 26 -5.89 -9.43 -1.33
N THR A 27 -5.77 -10.49 -0.54
CA THR A 27 -4.49 -10.89 0.09
C THR A 27 -3.43 -11.24 -0.95
N GLN A 28 -3.84 -11.93 -2.03
CA GLN A 28 -2.94 -12.29 -3.13
C GLN A 28 -2.47 -11.04 -3.87
N ALA A 29 -3.39 -10.13 -4.20
CA ALA A 29 -3.07 -8.86 -4.86
C ALA A 29 -2.12 -7.98 -4.02
N GLN A 30 -2.33 -7.93 -2.69
CA GLN A 30 -1.42 -7.22 -1.78
C GLN A 30 -0.02 -7.80 -1.80
N GLY A 31 0.10 -9.13 -1.70
CA GLY A 31 1.38 -9.84 -1.74
C GLY A 31 2.12 -9.63 -3.06
N ALA A 32 1.41 -9.72 -4.19
CA ALA A 32 1.97 -9.50 -5.52
C ALA A 32 2.46 -8.05 -5.69
N SER A 33 1.67 -7.07 -5.29
CA SER A 33 2.04 -5.65 -5.34
C SER A 33 3.28 -5.37 -4.49
N LEU A 34 3.32 -5.91 -3.28
CA LEU A 34 4.47 -5.72 -2.39
C LEU A 34 5.74 -6.37 -2.95
N HIS A 35 5.64 -7.55 -3.57
CA HIS A 35 6.75 -8.21 -4.24
C HIS A 35 7.31 -7.36 -5.39
N GLU A 36 6.43 -6.80 -6.22
CA GLU A 36 6.80 -5.92 -7.33
C GLU A 36 7.51 -4.65 -6.85
N LEU A 37 6.97 -3.99 -5.82
CA LEU A 37 7.57 -2.80 -5.22
C LEU A 37 8.98 -3.09 -4.68
N TRP A 38 9.18 -4.24 -4.00
CA TRP A 38 10.51 -4.63 -3.54
C TRP A 38 11.48 -4.92 -4.67
N GLY A 39 11.01 -5.53 -5.76
CA GLY A 39 11.78 -5.70 -6.99
C GLY A 39 12.27 -4.35 -7.53
N PHE A 40 11.33 -3.43 -7.74
CA PHE A 40 11.59 -2.09 -8.29
C PHE A 40 12.61 -1.30 -7.44
N LEU A 41 12.43 -1.31 -6.12
CA LEU A 41 13.31 -0.60 -5.18
C LEU A 41 14.72 -1.19 -5.16
N ARG A 42 14.82 -2.53 -5.09
CA ARG A 42 16.10 -3.24 -5.08
C ARG A 42 16.91 -2.98 -6.34
N GLU A 43 16.28 -3.05 -7.51
CA GLU A 43 16.93 -2.80 -8.80
C GLU A 43 17.52 -1.39 -8.91
N ARG A 44 16.94 -0.42 -8.22
CA ARG A 44 17.36 0.99 -8.23
C ARG A 44 18.21 1.39 -7.03
N GLY A 45 18.50 0.46 -6.13
CA GLY A 45 19.25 0.74 -4.89
C GLY A 45 18.55 1.73 -3.96
N ILE A 46 17.22 1.89 -4.08
CA ILE A 46 16.44 2.82 -3.26
C ILE A 46 16.14 2.14 -1.92
N LYS A 47 16.45 2.83 -0.82
CA LYS A 47 16.10 2.38 0.52
C LYS A 47 14.74 2.99 0.91
N PRO A 48 13.80 2.21 1.45
CA PRO A 48 12.55 2.74 1.97
C PRO A 48 12.77 3.76 3.08
N ALA A 49 11.98 4.83 3.07
CA ALA A 49 11.93 5.82 4.14
C ALA A 49 11.02 5.38 5.31
N GLY A 50 10.31 4.25 5.16
CA GLY A 50 9.41 3.71 6.18
C GLY A 50 8.84 2.34 5.82
N PRO A 51 7.95 1.79 6.67
CA PRO A 51 7.27 0.53 6.41
C PRO A 51 6.29 0.65 5.21
N PRO A 52 5.99 -0.46 4.51
CA PRO A 52 4.93 -0.48 3.51
C PRO A 52 3.56 -0.19 4.15
N PHE A 53 2.63 0.29 3.33
CA PHE A 53 1.24 0.53 3.71
C PHE A 53 0.28 -0.05 2.68
N VAL A 54 -0.97 -0.17 3.11
CA VAL A 54 -2.12 -0.53 2.30
C VAL A 54 -3.17 0.56 2.51
N ARG A 55 -3.64 1.19 1.44
CA ARG A 55 -4.70 2.20 1.44
C ARG A 55 -5.88 1.69 0.62
N TYR A 56 -7.05 1.64 1.23
CA TYR A 56 -8.30 1.35 0.54
C TYR A 56 -8.98 2.68 0.20
N HIS A 57 -9.15 2.96 -1.09
CA HIS A 57 -9.87 4.15 -1.57
C HIS A 57 -11.38 3.91 -1.60
N THR A 58 -11.79 2.67 -1.84
CA THR A 58 -13.15 2.17 -1.71
C THR A 58 -13.11 0.78 -1.11
N PHE A 59 -14.21 0.33 -0.49
CA PHE A 59 -14.36 -1.05 -0.04
C PHE A 59 -15.82 -1.44 -0.21
N GLY A 60 -16.13 -2.10 -1.34
CA GLY A 60 -17.46 -2.58 -1.66
C GLY A 60 -17.71 -4.00 -1.12
N ASP A 61 -18.74 -4.66 -1.64
CA ASP A 61 -19.09 -6.03 -1.25
C ASP A 61 -18.23 -7.08 -1.99
N ASP A 62 -17.96 -6.86 -3.29
CA ASP A 62 -17.22 -7.81 -4.13
C ASP A 62 -15.85 -7.29 -4.59
N GLU A 63 -15.67 -5.97 -4.65
CA GLU A 63 -14.45 -5.32 -5.15
C GLU A 63 -13.98 -4.16 -4.26
N THR A 64 -12.69 -3.85 -4.34
CA THR A 64 -12.06 -2.74 -3.62
C THR A 64 -11.00 -2.07 -4.50
N ASP A 65 -10.96 -0.74 -4.46
CA ASP A 65 -9.84 0.05 -4.99
C ASP A 65 -8.75 0.11 -3.93
N LEU A 66 -7.70 -0.69 -4.14
CA LEU A 66 -6.57 -0.88 -3.26
C LEU A 66 -5.33 -0.16 -3.81
N GLU A 67 -4.57 0.43 -2.90
CA GLU A 67 -3.21 0.89 -3.14
C GLU A 67 -2.23 0.29 -2.14
N VAL A 68 -1.22 -0.42 -2.62
CA VAL A 68 -0.07 -0.87 -1.81
C VAL A 68 1.09 0.04 -2.12
N GLY A 69 1.76 0.56 -1.09
CA GLY A 69 2.86 1.50 -1.28
C GLY A 69 3.99 1.35 -0.28
N VAL A 70 5.14 1.91 -0.65
CA VAL A 70 6.34 2.02 0.19
C VAL A 70 6.80 3.47 0.16
N PRO A 71 7.04 4.11 1.33
CA PRO A 71 7.61 5.45 1.36
C PRO A 71 9.07 5.47 0.89
N VAL A 72 9.47 6.50 0.14
CA VAL A 72 10.81 6.66 -0.46
C VAL A 72 11.39 8.05 -0.24
#